data_AF-A0A7S3SZD1-F1
#
_entry.id   AF-A0A7S3SZD1-F1
#
_cell.length_a   1.000
_cell.length_b   1.000
_cell.length_c   1.000
_cell.angle_alpha   90.00
_cell.angle_beta   90.00
_cell.angle_gamma   90.00
#
_symmetry.space_group_name_H-M   'P 1'
#
loop_
_entity.id
_entity.type
_entity.pdbx_description
1 polymer ?
#
loop_
_entity_poly.entity_id
_entity_poly.type
_entity_poly.pdbx_seq_one_letter_code
_entity_poly.pdbx_strand_id
1 'polypeptide(L)'
;CWFHPAHFDSVKVMKRCDGGEDPGRAMKMLKNMVQPHGFGTIGAVQSALGSHDQIGDRHDGKDEGGKHRHYVSRLGGKGNWHARAQMRAWFSFQNCCKGLPMTFMGTEILQENWWHVDQHHRMN
;
A
#
# COMPACT_ATOMS: atom_id res chain seq x y z
N CYS A 1 8.29 -14.58 6.22
CA CYS A 1 9.15 -13.46 5.78
C CYS A 1 8.28 -12.36 5.16
N TRP A 2 8.72 -11.11 5.17
CA TRP A 2 7.91 -9.95 4.72
C TRP A 2 8.17 -9.60 3.26
N PHE A 3 7.12 -9.49 2.44
CA PHE A 3 7.21 -9.01 1.06
C PHE A 3 7.07 -7.48 1.00
N HIS A 4 8.08 -6.78 1.49
CA HIS A 4 8.20 -5.34 1.29
C HIS A 4 8.15 -4.89 -0.20
N PRO A 5 8.63 -5.66 -1.20
CA PRO A 5 8.57 -5.25 -2.60
C PRO A 5 7.14 -5.00 -3.11
N ALA A 6 6.14 -5.72 -2.59
CA ALA A 6 4.75 -5.60 -3.04
C ALA A 6 4.17 -4.19 -2.81
N HIS A 7 4.56 -3.53 -1.71
CA HIS A 7 4.15 -2.14 -1.46
C HIS A 7 4.79 -1.18 -2.46
N PHE A 8 6.09 -1.31 -2.71
CA PHE A 8 6.78 -0.41 -3.62
C PHE A 8 6.28 -0.57 -5.05
N ASP A 9 6.03 -1.80 -5.49
CA ASP A 9 5.50 -2.06 -6.82
C ASP A 9 4.06 -1.57 -6.97
N SER A 10 3.21 -1.69 -5.94
CA SER A 10 1.86 -1.10 -5.98
C SER A 10 1.92 0.44 -6.08
N VAL A 11 2.85 1.08 -5.37
CA VAL A 11 3.07 2.53 -5.45
C VAL A 11 3.57 2.93 -6.84
N LYS A 12 4.50 2.18 -7.45
CA LYS A 12 5.01 2.46 -8.80
C LYS A 12 3.92 2.36 -9.86
N VAL A 13 3.10 1.31 -9.80
CA VAL A 13 1.95 1.12 -10.69
C VAL A 13 0.95 2.25 -10.52
N MET A 14 0.63 2.61 -9.27
CA MET A 14 -0.32 3.68 -8.93
C MET A 14 0.17 5.05 -9.40
N LYS A 15 1.42 5.42 -9.10
CA LYS A 15 1.99 6.73 -9.45
C LYS A 15 2.48 6.82 -10.90
N ARG A 16 2.41 5.70 -11.64
CA ARG A 16 2.95 5.56 -13.01
C ARG A 16 4.40 6.05 -13.09
N CYS A 17 5.24 5.54 -12.19
CA CYS A 17 6.66 5.91 -12.11
C CYS A 17 7.55 4.65 -12.05
N ASP A 18 8.85 4.81 -12.27
CA ASP A 18 9.86 3.73 -12.26
C ASP A 18 9.45 2.49 -13.08
N GLY A 19 8.80 2.73 -14.22
CA GLY A 19 8.28 1.70 -15.11
C GLY A 19 6.82 1.29 -14.90
N GLY A 20 6.09 1.93 -13.98
CA GLY A 20 4.64 1.79 -13.86
C GLY A 20 3.86 2.50 -14.98
N GLU A 21 4.49 3.41 -15.72
CA GLU A 21 3.94 4.05 -16.92
C GLU A 21 3.86 3.12 -18.13
N ASP A 22 4.80 2.16 -18.23
CA ASP A 22 4.85 1.15 -19.28
C ASP A 22 3.89 -0.01 -18.96
N PRO A 23 2.87 -0.26 -19.80
CA PRO A 23 1.87 -1.30 -19.53
C PRO A 23 2.46 -2.70 -19.36
N GLY A 24 3.52 -3.03 -20.12
CA GLY A 24 4.16 -4.35 -20.07
C GLY A 24 4.86 -4.58 -18.72
N ARG A 25 5.60 -3.58 -18.26
CA ARG A 25 6.33 -3.60 -16.99
C ARG A 25 5.40 -3.49 -15.79
N ALA A 26 4.35 -2.66 -15.86
CA ALA A 26 3.30 -2.61 -14.85
C ALA A 26 2.60 -3.98 -14.70
N MET A 27 2.27 -4.62 -15.81
CA MET A 27 1.70 -5.97 -15.81
C MET A 27 2.65 -7.00 -15.19
N LYS A 28 3.97 -6.90 -15.45
CA LYS A 28 4.97 -7.76 -14.82
C LYS A 28 5.04 -7.56 -13.31
N MET A 29 4.99 -6.31 -12.82
CA MET A 29 4.92 -6.00 -11.39
C MET A 29 3.67 -6.60 -10.75
N LEU A 30 2.50 -6.43 -11.38
CA LEU A 30 1.25 -7.02 -10.89
C LEU A 30 1.32 -8.55 -10.85
N LYS A 31 1.86 -9.20 -11.88
CA LYS A 31 2.06 -10.67 -11.89
C LYS A 31 2.97 -11.13 -10.76
N ASN A 32 4.06 -10.41 -10.50
CA ASN A 32 4.96 -10.70 -9.39
C ASN A 32 4.29 -10.53 -8.03
N MET A 33 3.34 -9.60 -7.89
CA MET A 33 2.55 -9.44 -6.66
C MET A 33 1.55 -10.59 -6.46
N VAL A 34 0.89 -11.04 -7.53
CA VAL A 34 -0.06 -12.16 -7.48
C VAL A 34 0.64 -13.47 -7.14
N GLN A 35 1.78 -13.72 -7.78
CA GLN A 35 2.54 -14.95 -7.59
C GLN A 35 4.04 -14.62 -7.48
N PRO A 36 4.51 -14.31 -6.26
CA PRO A 36 5.92 -14.03 -6.02
C PRO A 36 6.79 -15.24 -6.41
N HIS A 37 7.71 -15.03 -7.35
CA HIS A 37 8.66 -16.06 -7.76
C HIS A 37 9.62 -16.41 -6.61
N GLY A 38 9.93 -17.69 -6.44
CA GLY A 38 10.90 -18.17 -5.44
C GLY A 38 10.33 -18.57 -4.08
N PHE A 39 9.03 -18.40 -3.86
CA PHE A 39 8.36 -18.81 -2.62
C PHE A 39 7.40 -19.97 -2.87
N GLY A 40 7.84 -21.17 -2.51
CA GLY A 40 7.06 -22.41 -2.69
C GLY A 40 5.81 -22.48 -1.81
N THR A 41 5.79 -21.76 -0.68
CA THR A 41 4.75 -21.85 0.35
C THR A 41 4.11 -20.50 0.70
N ILE A 42 2.94 -20.57 1.35
CA ILE A 42 2.05 -19.46 1.76
C ILE A 42 2.65 -18.62 2.92
N GLY A 43 3.83 -18.98 3.45
CA GLY A 43 4.38 -18.44 4.71
C GLY A 43 4.95 -17.01 4.65
N ALA A 44 4.71 -16.28 3.58
CA ALA A 44 5.21 -14.92 3.41
C ALA A 44 4.07 -13.91 3.45
N VAL A 45 4.29 -12.83 4.19
CA VAL A 45 3.28 -11.80 4.45
C VAL A 45 3.37 -10.74 3.36
N GLN A 46 2.23 -10.48 2.71
CA GLN A 46 2.11 -9.46 1.68
C GLN A 46 1.34 -8.25 2.20
N SER A 47 1.93 -7.07 2.04
CA SER A 47 1.39 -5.81 2.55
C SER A 47 1.47 -4.72 1.48
N ALA A 48 0.73 -4.88 0.39
CA ALA A 48 0.70 -3.91 -0.71
C ALA A 48 0.22 -2.53 -0.22
N LEU A 49 -0.71 -2.51 0.73
CA LEU A 49 -1.30 -1.28 1.27
C LEU A 49 -0.39 -0.55 2.29
N GLY A 50 0.77 -1.14 2.63
CA GLY A 50 1.74 -0.59 3.56
C GLY A 50 1.58 -1.10 5.00
N SER A 51 2.63 -0.88 5.79
CA SER A 51 2.70 -1.17 7.22
C SER A 51 2.99 0.12 8.02
N HIS A 52 3.21 -0.02 9.33
CA HIS A 52 3.68 1.07 10.18
C HIS A 52 4.97 1.74 9.67
N ASP A 53 5.83 1.04 8.92
CA ASP A 53 7.06 1.63 8.37
C ASP A 53 6.77 2.61 7.23
N GLN A 54 5.74 2.33 6.42
CA GLN A 54 5.39 3.16 5.26
C GLN A 54 4.28 4.16 5.55
N ILE A 55 3.48 3.95 6.60
CA ILE A 55 2.38 4.83 7.00
C ILE A 55 2.79 5.70 8.19
N GLY A 56 3.70 5.20 9.03
CA GLY A 56 4.24 5.93 10.15
C GLY A 56 5.09 7.09 9.68
N ASP A 57 4.78 8.30 10.15
CA ASP A 57 5.62 9.48 10.00
C ASP A 57 6.02 9.95 11.39
N ARG A 58 7.30 10.24 11.61
CA ARG A 58 7.83 10.82 12.86
C ARG A 58 8.00 12.34 12.76
N HIS A 59 7.67 12.93 11.62
CA HIS A 59 7.84 14.34 11.32
C HIS A 59 6.49 15.06 11.15
N ASP A 60 5.43 14.57 11.81
CA ASP A 60 4.09 15.20 11.81
C ASP A 60 3.52 15.47 10.41
N GLY A 61 3.71 14.53 9.48
CA GLY A 61 3.22 14.65 8.12
C GLY A 61 4.04 15.60 7.23
N LYS A 62 5.16 16.14 7.73
CA LYS A 62 6.06 17.05 7.00
C LYS A 62 7.02 16.32 6.07
N ASP A 63 6.90 15.00 5.91
CA ASP A 63 7.58 14.30 4.83
C ASP A 63 7.15 14.89 3.47
N GLU A 64 8.06 15.65 2.86
CA GLU A 64 7.81 16.43 1.63
C GLU A 64 7.36 15.58 0.44
N GLY A 65 7.63 14.27 0.48
CA GLY A 65 7.20 13.33 -0.56
C GLY A 65 5.79 12.75 -0.39
N GLY A 66 5.12 13.01 0.73
CA GLY A 66 3.85 12.36 1.11
C GLY A 66 3.96 10.84 1.11
N LYS A 67 5.16 10.30 1.34
CA LYS A 67 5.45 8.87 1.27
C LYS A 67 5.05 8.18 2.57
N HIS A 68 5.11 8.87 3.70
CA HIS A 68 4.69 8.36 5.01
C HIS A 68 3.21 8.63 5.32
N ARG A 69 2.31 8.05 4.52
CA ARG A 69 0.85 8.25 4.65
C ARG A 69 0.08 6.97 4.35
N HIS A 70 -1.14 6.86 4.90
CA HIS A 70 -2.12 5.85 4.53
C HIS A 70 -2.36 5.86 3.02
N TYR A 71 -2.57 4.68 2.46
CA TYR A 71 -2.62 4.46 1.02
C TYR A 71 -3.72 5.30 0.33
N VAL A 72 -4.88 5.46 0.97
CA VAL A 72 -5.98 6.28 0.44
C VAL A 72 -5.60 7.77 0.31
N SER A 73 -4.81 8.32 1.23
CA SER A 73 -4.34 9.71 1.13
C SER A 73 -3.38 9.91 -0.05
N ARG A 74 -2.64 8.88 -0.45
CA ARG A 74 -1.79 8.93 -1.65
C ARG A 74 -2.59 8.89 -2.95
N LEU A 75 -3.82 8.39 -2.90
CA LEU A 75 -4.74 8.31 -4.03
C LEU A 75 -5.60 9.58 -4.21
N GLY A 76 -5.48 10.55 -3.30
CA GLY A 76 -6.31 11.77 -3.29
C GLY A 76 -7.34 11.82 -2.16
N GLY A 77 -7.31 10.86 -1.24
CA GLY A 77 -8.04 10.92 0.03
C GLY A 77 -9.47 10.37 0.01
N LYS A 78 -10.05 10.22 1.20
CA LYS A 78 -11.39 9.65 1.43
C LYS A 78 -12.50 10.50 0.82
N GLY A 79 -12.29 11.81 0.70
CA GLY A 79 -13.22 12.73 0.01
C GLY A 79 -13.35 12.45 -1.49
N ASN A 80 -12.37 11.79 -2.12
CA ASN A 80 -12.36 11.50 -3.54
C ASN A 80 -12.95 10.10 -3.82
N TRP A 81 -14.04 10.03 -4.59
CA TRP A 81 -14.68 8.75 -4.90
C TRP A 81 -13.77 7.77 -5.66
N HIS A 82 -12.95 8.28 -6.58
CA HIS A 82 -11.99 7.46 -7.33
C HIS A 82 -10.92 6.88 -6.41
N ALA A 83 -10.43 7.68 -5.45
CA ALA A 83 -9.46 7.22 -4.47
C ALA A 83 -10.02 6.08 -3.62
N ARG A 84 -11.28 6.20 -3.15
CA ARG A 84 -11.96 5.14 -2.43
C ARG A 84 -12.15 3.87 -3.27
N ALA A 85 -12.50 4.02 -4.55
CA ALA A 85 -12.67 2.89 -5.46
C ALA A 85 -11.34 2.16 -5.70
N GLN A 86 -10.27 2.90 -5.98
CA GLN A 86 -8.93 2.34 -6.16
C GLN A 86 -8.42 1.68 -4.88
N MET A 87 -8.65 2.28 -3.72
CA MET A 87 -8.27 1.70 -2.43
C MET A 87 -8.94 0.34 -2.20
N ARG A 88 -10.25 0.23 -2.47
CA ARG A 88 -10.97 -1.04 -2.40
C ARG A 88 -10.46 -2.05 -3.42
N ALA A 89 -10.14 -1.62 -4.64
CA ALA A 89 -9.58 -2.50 -5.65
C ALA A 89 -8.22 -3.07 -5.21
N TRP A 90 -7.34 -2.25 -4.65
CA TRP A 90 -6.05 -2.69 -4.11
C TRP A 90 -6.20 -3.62 -2.90
N PHE A 91 -7.16 -3.34 -2.02
CA PHE A 91 -7.49 -4.22 -0.89
C PHE A 91 -7.95 -5.59 -1.39
N SER A 92 -8.91 -5.65 -2.32
CA SER A 92 -9.34 -6.91 -2.91
C SER A 92 -8.22 -7.62 -3.64
N PHE A 93 -7.41 -6.89 -4.41
CA PHE A 93 -6.26 -7.45 -5.14
C PHE A 93 -5.27 -8.13 -4.19
N GLN A 94 -4.87 -7.47 -3.10
CA GLN A 94 -3.96 -8.04 -2.11
C GLN A 94 -4.50 -9.34 -1.51
N ASN A 95 -5.81 -9.40 -1.20
CA ASN A 95 -6.43 -10.60 -0.63
C ASN A 95 -6.50 -11.78 -1.61
N CYS A 96 -6.43 -11.52 -2.92
CA CYS A 96 -6.38 -12.55 -3.96
C CYS A 96 -4.96 -12.99 -4.33
N CYS A 97 -3.92 -12.32 -3.82
CA CYS A 97 -2.53 -12.65 -4.11
C CYS A 97 -2.02 -13.81 -3.24
N LYS A 98 -0.99 -14.53 -3.71
CA LYS A 98 -0.40 -15.65 -3.00
C LYS A 98 0.45 -15.17 -1.82
N GLY A 99 0.07 -15.61 -0.62
CA GLY A 99 0.73 -15.27 0.64
C GLY A 99 -0.31 -15.03 1.73
N LEU A 100 0.13 -14.60 2.91
CA LEU A 100 -0.76 -14.13 3.96
C LEU A 100 -0.97 -12.62 3.77
N PRO A 101 -2.19 -12.16 3.41
CA PRO A 101 -2.45 -10.75 3.30
C PRO A 101 -2.42 -10.12 4.68
N MET A 102 -1.71 -9.00 4.80
CA MET A 102 -1.72 -8.21 6.02
C MET A 102 -1.99 -6.76 5.67
N THR A 103 -2.90 -6.16 6.43
CA THR A 103 -3.33 -4.78 6.26
C THR A 103 -3.05 -4.03 7.55
N PHE A 104 -2.53 -2.81 7.44
CA PHE A 104 -2.33 -1.95 8.60
C PHE A 104 -3.66 -1.40 9.10
N MET A 105 -3.79 -1.23 10.41
CA MET A 105 -5.01 -0.71 11.03
C MET A 105 -5.40 0.67 10.48
N GLY A 106 -6.70 0.95 10.44
CA GLY A 106 -7.24 2.18 9.88
C GLY A 106 -7.46 2.10 8.35
N THR A 107 -6.77 1.20 7.65
CA THR A 107 -6.98 1.03 6.21
C THR A 107 -8.41 0.57 5.87
N GLU A 108 -9.03 -0.22 6.74
CA GLU A 108 -10.41 -0.72 6.62
C GLU A 108 -11.47 0.38 6.70
N ILE A 109 -11.18 1.48 7.39
CA ILE A 109 -12.08 2.66 7.51
C ILE A 109 -11.68 3.81 6.58
N LEU A 110 -10.72 3.58 5.69
CA LEU A 110 -10.12 4.59 4.83
C LEU A 110 -9.49 5.73 5.65
N GLN A 111 -8.79 5.39 6.74
CA GLN A 111 -8.05 6.35 7.54
C GLN A 111 -7.07 7.11 6.66
N GLU A 112 -7.02 8.42 6.88
CA GLU A 112 -6.19 9.34 6.12
C GLU A 112 -4.96 9.77 6.92
N ASN A 113 -4.08 10.52 6.27
CA ASN A 113 -2.87 11.10 6.84
C ASN A 113 -1.85 10.03 7.21
N TRP A 114 -1.11 10.24 8.29
CA TRP A 114 -0.06 9.35 8.76
C TRP A 114 -0.47 8.72 10.09
N TRP A 115 0.21 7.63 10.42
CA TRP A 115 0.14 7.06 11.75
C TRP A 115 1.27 7.62 12.60
N HIS A 116 0.99 7.90 13.88
CA HIS A 116 2.03 8.25 14.84
C HIS A 116 1.77 7.55 16.18
N VAL A 117 2.82 7.41 16.99
CA VAL A 117 2.76 6.78 18.32
C VAL A 117 2.13 7.67 19.38
N ASP A 118 1.80 8.92 19.09
CA ASP A 118 1.18 9.83 20.05
C ASP A 118 -0.34 9.65 20.05
N GLN A 119 -1.02 9.92 21.18
CA GLN A 119 -2.44 9.60 21.31
C GLN A 119 -3.33 10.31 20.28
N HIS A 120 -2.93 11.50 19.82
CA HIS A 120 -3.74 12.32 18.93
C HIS A 120 -3.74 11.87 17.46
N HIS A 121 -2.75 11.08 17.03
CA HIS A 121 -2.63 10.63 15.63
C HIS A 121 -2.54 9.10 15.49
N ARG A 122 -2.95 8.35 16.54
CA ARG A 122 -2.98 6.88 16.51
C ARG A 122 -4.08 6.33 15.61
N MET A 123 -5.31 6.83 15.75
CA MET A 123 -6.46 6.55 14.87
C MET A 123 -7.49 7.68 15.04
N ASN A 124 -7.97 8.24 13.91
CA ASN A 124 -9.03 9.25 13.86
C ASN A 124 -10.33 8.64 13.36
#